data_AF-A0AAV3ARN3-F1
#
_entry.id   AF-A0AAV3ARN3-F1
#
_cell.length_a   1.000
_cell.length_b   1.000
_cell.length_c   1.000
_cell.angle_alpha   90.00
_cell.angle_beta   90.00
_cell.angle_gamma   90.00
#
_symmetry.space_group_name_H-M   'P 1'
#
loop_
_entity.id
_entity.type
_entity.pdbx_description
1 polymer ?
#
loop_
_entity_poly.entity_id
_entity_poly.type
_entity_poly.pdbx_seq_one_letter_code
_entity_poly.pdbx_strand_id
1 'polypeptide(L)'
;MSKCVRILKYMLFVFNLLFWALGCSIVAIGIYFVVHNIYGSLFPNIPSLTTGNVLILFGCVIMVFGFIGCMGAIKENKCLLLTVSIYRRFMFISSNYRGMFLFFLGSPLQSLLQTPIQHIFAIKLSSTRYTSMKQNYSDGLV
;
A
#
# COMPACT_ATOMS: atom_id res chain seq x y z
N MET A 1 -41.50 -8.81 12.23
CA MET A 1 -40.07 -9.06 12.54
C MET A 1 -39.20 -9.42 11.32
N SER A 2 -39.76 -9.83 10.17
CA SER A 2 -38.98 -10.41 9.05
C SER A 2 -38.30 -9.43 8.08
N LYS A 3 -38.63 -8.12 8.10
CA LYS A 3 -38.07 -7.13 7.16
C LYS A 3 -36.63 -6.71 7.51
N CYS A 4 -36.32 -6.48 8.79
CA CYS A 4 -34.96 -6.09 9.23
C CYS A 4 -33.90 -7.13 8.85
N VAL A 5 -34.18 -8.43 9.05
CA VAL A 5 -33.23 -9.51 8.73
C VAL A 5 -32.95 -9.58 7.22
N ARG A 6 -33.95 -9.27 6.39
CA ARG A 6 -33.83 -9.23 4.93
C ARG A 6 -32.93 -8.06 4.48
N ILE A 7 -33.08 -6.90 5.11
CA ILE A 7 -32.24 -5.71 4.87
C ILE A 7 -30.79 -6.00 5.28
N LEU A 8 -30.57 -6.61 6.44
CA LEU A 8 -29.22 -6.97 6.90
C LEU A 8 -28.51 -7.94 5.96
N LYS A 9 -29.21 -8.98 5.47
CA LYS A 9 -28.68 -9.91 4.45
C LYS A 9 -28.29 -9.18 3.16
N TYR A 10 -29.14 -8.26 2.69
CA TYR A 10 -28.87 -7.49 1.48
C TYR A 10 -27.65 -6.56 1.66
N MET A 11 -27.58 -5.84 2.78
CA MET A 11 -26.45 -4.97 3.11
C MET A 11 -25.14 -5.76 3.17
N LEU A 12 -25.13 -6.94 3.78
CA LEU A 12 -23.96 -7.82 3.86
C LEU A 12 -23.50 -8.30 2.47
N PHE A 13 -24.44 -8.65 1.59
CA PHE A 13 -24.12 -9.06 0.22
C PHE A 13 -23.51 -7.91 -0.58
N VAL A 14 -24.13 -6.73 -0.55
CA VAL A 14 -23.64 -5.53 -1.24
C VAL A 14 -22.25 -5.15 -0.73
N PHE A 15 -22.01 -5.22 0.58
CA PHE A 15 -20.71 -4.88 1.16
C PHE A 15 -19.60 -5.84 0.72
N ASN A 16 -19.87 -7.14 0.64
CA ASN A 16 -18.91 -8.11 0.09
C ASN A 16 -18.65 -7.88 -1.40
N LEU A 17 -19.67 -7.52 -2.17
CA LEU A 17 -19.53 -7.20 -3.59
C LEU A 17 -18.65 -5.96 -3.81
N LEU A 18 -18.84 -4.91 -2.99
CA LEU A 18 -18.00 -3.71 -3.02
C LEU A 18 -16.53 -4.05 -2.74
N PHE A 19 -16.24 -4.88 -1.74
CA PHE A 19 -14.87 -5.29 -1.46
C PHE A 19 -14.24 -6.12 -2.58
N TRP A 20 -15.04 -6.97 -3.23
CA TRP A 20 -14.59 -7.71 -4.39
C TRP A 20 -14.27 -6.77 -5.56
N ALA A 21 -15.16 -5.82 -5.87
CA ALA A 21 -14.94 -4.82 -6.91
C ALA A 21 -13.70 -3.95 -6.62
N LEU A 22 -13.51 -3.51 -5.37
CA LEU A 22 -12.30 -2.79 -4.94
C LEU A 22 -11.05 -3.64 -5.12
N GLY A 23 -11.10 -4.94 -4.81
CA GLY A 23 -10.00 -5.88 -5.05
C GLY A 23 -9.63 -5.95 -6.54
N CYS A 24 -10.63 -6.07 -7.43
CA CYS A 24 -10.42 -6.07 -8.87
C CYS A 24 -9.77 -4.77 -9.37
N SER A 25 -10.23 -3.61 -8.88
CA SER A 25 -9.64 -2.32 -9.22
C SER A 25 -8.18 -2.21 -8.78
N ILE A 26 -7.85 -2.68 -7.57
CA ILE A 26 -6.46 -2.67 -7.06
C ILE A 26 -5.55 -3.57 -7.90
N VAL A 27 -6.02 -4.76 -8.28
CA VAL A 27 -5.27 -5.67 -9.15
C VAL A 27 -5.03 -5.03 -10.53
N ALA A 28 -6.06 -4.41 -11.11
CA ALA A 28 -5.93 -3.71 -12.40
C ALA A 28 -4.90 -2.58 -12.35
N ILE A 29 -4.92 -1.74 -11.30
CA ILE A 29 -3.92 -0.69 -11.08
C ILE A 29 -2.52 -1.29 -10.85
N GLY A 30 -2.44 -2.40 -10.10
CA GLY A 30 -1.19 -3.10 -9.86
C GLY A 30 -0.55 -3.63 -11.14
N ILE A 31 -1.34 -4.24 -12.03
CA ILE A 31 -0.89 -4.69 -13.35
C ILE A 31 -0.41 -3.50 -14.19
N TYR A 32 -1.17 -2.40 -14.22
CA TYR A 32 -0.77 -1.18 -14.93
C TYR A 32 0.60 -0.65 -14.45
N PHE A 33 0.83 -0.66 -13.14
CA PHE A 33 2.11 -0.27 -12.53
C PHE A 33 3.27 -1.18 -12.89
N VAL A 34 3.04 -2.50 -12.95
CA VAL A 34 4.07 -3.47 -13.38
C VAL A 34 4.44 -3.25 -14.84
N VAL A 35 3.45 -3.04 -15.71
CA VAL A 35 3.67 -2.87 -17.16
C VAL A 35 4.45 -1.58 -17.45
N HIS A 36 4.06 -0.46 -16.83
CA HIS A 36 4.71 0.83 -17.08
C HIS A 36 6.04 1.02 -16.32
N ASN A 37 6.48 0.06 -15.51
CA ASN A 37 7.74 0.11 -14.74
C ASN A 37 7.97 1.45 -14.01
N ILE A 38 6.90 2.13 -13.56
CA ILE A 38 6.97 3.51 -13.03
C ILE A 38 7.77 3.58 -11.71
N TYR A 39 7.95 2.44 -11.03
CA TYR A 39 8.72 2.33 -9.80
C TYR A 39 9.65 1.11 -9.90
N GLY A 40 10.96 1.35 -9.99
CA GLY A 40 11.98 0.31 -9.84
C GLY A 40 11.88 -0.41 -8.49
N SER A 41 12.52 -1.57 -8.38
CA SER A 41 12.52 -2.45 -7.20
C SER A 41 12.56 -1.68 -5.87
N LEU A 42 11.57 -1.90 -4.99
CA LEU A 42 11.45 -1.23 -3.69
C LEU A 42 12.62 -1.53 -2.75
N PHE A 43 13.36 -2.60 -3.03
CA PHE A 43 14.51 -3.03 -2.28
C PHE A 43 15.59 -3.51 -3.25
N PRO A 44 16.78 -2.89 -3.28
CA PRO A 44 17.89 -3.31 -4.15
C PRO A 44 18.43 -4.72 -3.83
N ASN A 45 18.04 -5.31 -2.69
CA ASN A 45 18.47 -6.64 -2.24
C ASN A 45 17.50 -7.78 -2.62
N ILE A 46 16.32 -7.48 -3.16
CA ILE A 46 15.26 -8.45 -3.52
C ILE A 46 14.57 -7.95 -4.80
N PRO A 47 15.13 -8.24 -5.99
CA PRO A 47 14.64 -7.72 -7.28
C PRO A 47 13.22 -8.19 -7.66
N SER A 48 12.61 -9.10 -6.90
CA SER A 48 11.26 -9.62 -7.11
C SER A 48 10.14 -8.82 -6.41
N LEU A 49 10.49 -7.94 -5.47
CA LEU A 49 9.55 -7.13 -4.69
C LEU A 49 9.41 -5.72 -5.28
N THR A 50 8.74 -5.65 -6.43
CA THR A 50 8.33 -4.40 -7.08
C THR A 50 7.03 -3.88 -6.46
N THR A 51 6.84 -2.55 -6.42
CA THR A 51 5.61 -1.90 -5.92
C THR A 51 4.34 -2.49 -6.53
N GLY A 52 4.37 -2.76 -7.84
CA GLY A 52 3.25 -3.38 -8.54
C GLY A 52 2.95 -4.82 -8.07
N ASN A 53 3.97 -5.64 -7.81
CA ASN A 53 3.79 -7.03 -7.35
C ASN A 53 3.13 -7.09 -5.97
N VAL A 54 3.54 -6.19 -5.07
CA VAL A 54 2.92 -6.07 -3.74
C VAL A 54 1.45 -5.67 -3.87
N LEU A 55 1.16 -4.68 -4.73
CA LEU A 55 -0.21 -4.21 -4.96
C LEU A 55 -1.11 -5.31 -5.52
N ILE A 56 -0.61 -6.09 -6.49
CA ILE A 56 -1.31 -7.25 -7.07
C ILE A 56 -1.56 -8.31 -5.99
N LEU A 57 -0.55 -8.66 -5.19
CA LEU A 57 -0.69 -9.66 -4.13
C LEU A 57 -1.77 -9.27 -3.11
N PHE A 58 -1.74 -8.02 -2.64
CA PHE A 58 -2.77 -7.50 -1.73
C PHE A 58 -4.16 -7.47 -2.40
N GLY A 59 -4.26 -7.04 -3.65
CA GLY A 59 -5.51 -7.02 -4.40
C GLY A 59 -6.13 -8.42 -4.58
N CYS A 60 -5.32 -9.42 -4.93
CA CYS A 60 -5.74 -10.81 -5.08
C CYS A 60 -6.26 -11.39 -3.76
N VAL A 61 -5.59 -11.11 -2.64
CA VAL A 61 -6.03 -11.55 -1.30
C VAL A 61 -7.41 -10.96 -0.98
N ILE A 62 -7.60 -9.66 -1.21
CA ILE A 62 -8.89 -8.97 -0.98
C ILE A 62 -10.01 -9.56 -1.87
N MET A 63 -9.68 -9.88 -3.12
CA MET A 63 -10.59 -10.49 -4.09
C MET A 63 -11.05 -11.89 -3.64
N VAL A 64 -10.12 -12.76 -3.21
CA VAL A 64 -10.44 -14.10 -2.71
C VAL A 64 -11.33 -14.03 -1.47
N PHE A 65 -10.99 -13.16 -0.50
CA PHE A 65 -11.87 -12.95 0.66
C PHE A 65 -13.25 -12.43 0.25
N GLY A 66 -13.34 -11.60 -0.79
CA GLY A 66 -14.62 -11.09 -1.33
C GLY A 66 -15.48 -12.21 -1.90
N PHE A 67 -14.86 -13.09 -2.68
CA PHE A 67 -15.52 -14.24 -3.29
C PHE A 67 -16.00 -15.25 -2.24
N ILE A 68 -15.19 -15.56 -1.22
CA ILE A 68 -15.59 -16.41 -0.08
C ILE A 68 -16.77 -15.77 0.67
N GLY A 69 -16.79 -14.45 0.80
CA GLY A 69 -17.90 -13.71 1.39
C GLY A 69 -19.21 -13.82 0.60
N CYS A 70 -19.14 -13.76 -0.72
CA CYS A 70 -20.31 -14.00 -1.59
C CYS A 70 -20.79 -15.46 -1.51
N MET A 71 -19.87 -16.44 -1.53
CA MET A 71 -20.19 -17.86 -1.37
C MET A 71 -20.83 -18.18 -0.01
N GLY A 72 -20.36 -17.53 1.06
CA GLY A 72 -20.96 -17.61 2.39
C GLY A 72 -22.38 -17.04 2.45
N ALA A 73 -22.71 -16.06 1.60
CA ALA A 73 -24.04 -15.47 1.52
C ALA A 73 -25.03 -16.41 0.83
N ILE A 74 -24.56 -17.07 -0.23
CA ILE A 74 -25.35 -18.03 -1.01
C ILE A 74 -25.62 -19.31 -0.20
N LYS A 75 -24.65 -19.82 0.55
CA LYS A 75 -24.80 -21.04 1.35
C LYS A 75 -25.64 -20.89 2.63
N GLU A 76 -26.21 -19.72 2.90
CA GLU A 76 -26.90 -19.36 4.15
C GLU A 76 -26.15 -19.71 5.45
N ASN A 77 -24.83 -19.98 5.36
CA ASN A 77 -24.03 -20.33 6.52
C ASN A 77 -23.63 -19.04 7.25
N LYS A 78 -24.49 -18.65 8.20
CA LYS A 78 -24.34 -17.43 9.00
C LYS A 78 -22.99 -17.37 9.71
N CYS A 79 -22.46 -18.50 10.19
CA CYS A 79 -21.15 -18.54 10.83
C CYS A 79 -20.04 -18.17 9.86
N LEU A 80 -20.04 -18.73 8.66
CA LEU A 80 -18.99 -18.47 7.68
C LEU A 80 -18.96 -16.99 7.26
N LEU A 81 -20.15 -16.43 6.98
CA LEU A 81 -20.31 -15.05 6.54
C LEU A 81 -19.92 -14.03 7.63
N LEU A 82 -20.20 -14.37 8.89
CA LEU A 82 -19.82 -13.55 10.04
C LEU A 82 -18.31 -13.58 10.25
N THR A 83 -17.67 -14.75 10.18
CA THR A 83 -16.21 -14.90 10.33
C THR A 83 -15.42 -14.12 9.27
N VAL A 84 -15.78 -14.22 7.99
CA VAL A 84 -15.06 -13.46 6.95
C VAL A 84 -15.26 -11.95 7.04
N SER A 85 -16.46 -11.50 7.47
CA SER A 85 -16.75 -10.08 7.66
C SER A 85 -15.96 -9.50 8.84
N ILE A 86 -15.85 -10.25 9.94
CA ILE A 86 -15.04 -9.86 11.11
C ILE A 86 -13.56 -9.83 10.76
N TYR A 87 -13.04 -10.86 10.09
CA TYR A 87 -11.63 -10.92 9.70
C TYR A 87 -11.23 -9.72 8.83
N ARG A 88 -12.06 -9.38 7.84
CA ARG A 88 -11.83 -8.22 6.97
C ARG A 88 -11.83 -6.91 7.76
N ARG A 89 -12.76 -6.75 8.71
CA ARG A 89 -12.83 -5.58 9.61
C ARG A 89 -11.59 -5.49 10.50
N PHE A 90 -11.08 -6.61 11.01
CA PHE A 90 -9.88 -6.67 11.85
C PHE A 90 -8.63 -6.20 11.09
N MET A 91 -8.44 -6.64 9.84
CA MET A 91 -7.32 -6.19 9.00
C MET A 91 -7.36 -4.68 8.73
N PHE A 92 -8.54 -4.11 8.51
CA PHE A 92 -8.67 -2.67 8.32
C PHE A 92 -8.29 -1.88 9.57
N ILE A 93 -8.82 -2.26 10.74
CA ILE A 93 -8.45 -1.65 12.04
C ILE A 93 -6.93 -1.79 12.25
N SER A 94 -6.38 -2.94 11.84
CA SER A 94 -4.96 -3.22 11.99
C SER A 94 -4.07 -2.24 11.22
N SER A 95 -4.50 -1.86 10.02
CA SER A 95 -3.76 -0.88 9.23
C SER A 95 -3.83 0.53 9.82
N ASN A 96 -4.97 0.92 10.43
CA ASN A 96 -5.16 2.25 10.98
C ASN A 96 -4.28 2.51 12.23
N TYR A 97 -4.01 1.48 13.07
CA TYR A 97 -3.12 1.66 14.22
C TYR A 97 -1.67 1.93 13.82
N ARG A 98 -1.21 1.37 12.68
CA ARG A 98 0.16 1.60 12.18
C ARG A 98 0.34 3.05 11.78
N GLY A 99 -0.65 3.63 11.10
CA GLY A 99 -0.65 5.05 10.75
C GLY A 99 -0.59 5.95 11.98
N MET A 100 -1.41 5.66 13.00
CA MET A 100 -1.42 6.42 14.25
C MET A 100 -0.10 6.28 15.03
N PHE A 101 0.47 5.07 15.10
CA PHE A 101 1.76 4.83 15.74
C PHE A 101 2.91 5.52 15.01
N LEU A 102 2.93 5.46 13.67
CA LEU A 102 3.95 6.12 12.85
C LEU A 102 3.86 7.65 12.96
N PHE A 103 2.65 8.20 13.06
CA PHE A 103 2.45 9.63 13.31
C PHE A 103 2.96 10.05 14.69
N PHE A 104 2.66 9.26 15.72
CA PHE A 104 3.11 9.52 17.08
C PHE A 104 4.63 9.37 17.25
N LEU A 105 5.25 8.37 16.62
CA LEU A 105 6.70 8.20 16.57
C LEU A 105 7.37 9.19 15.58
N GLY A 106 6.60 9.71 14.63
CA GLY A 106 7.07 10.71 13.67
C GLY A 106 7.54 11.99 14.35
N SER A 107 6.90 12.42 15.44
CA SER A 107 7.29 13.63 16.16
C SER A 107 8.72 13.57 16.76
N PRO A 108 9.16 12.50 17.45
CA PRO A 108 10.56 12.36 17.85
C PRO A 108 11.50 11.98 16.70
N LEU A 109 11.00 11.46 15.58
CA LEU A 109 11.83 11.07 14.44
C LEU A 109 12.28 12.29 13.60
N GLN A 110 11.46 13.35 13.53
CA GLN A 110 11.84 14.58 12.82
C GLN A 110 13.06 15.29 13.42
N SER A 111 13.23 15.27 14.74
CA SER A 111 14.41 15.85 15.40
C SER A 111 15.68 15.03 15.16
N LEU A 112 15.57 13.72 14.92
CA LEU A 112 16.70 12.83 14.61
C LEU A 112 17.07 12.79 13.13
N LEU A 113 16.14 13.11 12.22
CA LEU A 113 16.42 13.22 10.78
C LEU A 113 17.00 14.59 10.37
N GLN A 114 16.70 15.65 11.12
CA GLN A 114 17.21 16.99 10.81
C GLN A 114 18.74 17.05 10.92
N THR A 115 19.34 16.34 11.88
CA THR A 115 20.79 16.33 12.12
C THR A 115 21.61 15.68 10.99
N PRO A 116 21.27 14.48 10.44
CA PRO A 116 21.98 13.89 9.30
C PRO A 116 21.68 14.59 7.96
N ILE A 117 20.47 15.12 7.75
CA ILE A 117 20.10 15.80 6.50
C ILE A 117 20.96 17.05 6.26
N GLN A 118 21.27 17.85 7.30
CA GLN A 118 22.14 19.03 7.13
C GLN A 118 23.57 18.65 6.72
N HIS A 119 24.12 17.59 7.30
CA HIS A 119 25.45 17.09 6.93
C HIS A 119 25.49 16.49 5.52
N ILE A 120 24.48 15.69 5.14
CA ILE A 120 24.38 15.12 3.80
C ILE A 120 24.17 16.21 2.74
N PHE A 121 23.39 17.25 3.05
CA PHE A 121 23.18 18.39 2.15
C PHE A 121 24.45 19.22 1.95
N ALA A 122 25.23 19.46 3.02
CA ALA A 122 26.54 20.11 2.93
C ALA A 122 27.55 19.29 2.10
N ILE A 123 27.56 17.97 2.24
CA ILE A 123 28.42 17.06 1.46
C ILE A 123 27.99 17.01 -0.02
N LYS A 124 26.68 17.05 -0.32
CA LYS A 124 26.21 17.15 -1.72
C LYS A 124 26.58 18.50 -2.34
N LEU A 125 26.48 19.59 -1.60
CA LEU A 125 26.88 20.93 -2.07
C LEU A 125 28.39 21.02 -2.37
N SER A 126 29.25 20.38 -1.57
CA SER A 126 30.70 20.35 -1.84
C SER A 126 31.07 19.43 -3.02
N SER A 127 30.37 18.30 -3.18
CA SER A 127 30.54 17.41 -4.34
C SER A 127 30.07 18.06 -5.66
N THR A 128 28.95 18.79 -5.64
CA THR A 128 28.48 19.58 -6.79
C THR A 128 29.42 20.74 -7.12
N ARG A 129 29.98 21.45 -6.10
CA ARG A 129 30.99 22.50 -6.36
C ARG A 129 32.31 21.95 -6.91
N TYR A 130 32.74 20.76 -6.48
CA TYR A 130 33.96 20.11 -7.00
C TYR A 130 33.81 19.67 -8.48
N THR A 131 32.63 19.18 -8.86
CA THR A 131 32.34 18.80 -10.25
C THR A 131 32.21 20.01 -11.18
N SER A 132 31.59 21.11 -10.72
CA SER A 132 31.57 22.37 -11.47
C SER A 132 32.97 22.99 -11.66
N MET A 133 33.87 22.85 -10.68
CA MET A 133 35.27 23.31 -10.78
C MET A 133 36.10 22.48 -11.77
N LYS A 134 35.88 21.16 -11.82
CA LYS A 134 36.60 20.28 -12.76
C LYS A 134 36.21 20.53 -14.22
N GLN A 135 34.95 20.89 -14.45
CA GLN A 135 34.45 21.28 -15.77
C GLN A 135 35.06 22.61 -16.21
N ASN A 136 35.04 23.64 -15.35
CA ASN A 136 35.61 24.97 -15.64
C ASN A 136 37.14 24.93 -15.89
N TYR A 137 37.87 24.03 -15.20
CA TYR A 137 39.29 23.79 -15.49
C TYR A 137 39.54 23.04 -16.80
N SER A 138 38.64 22.15 -17.23
CA SER A 138 38.77 21.43 -18.50
C SER A 138 38.40 22.31 -19.70
N ASP A 139 37.45 23.23 -19.54
CA ASP A 139 37.03 24.18 -20.59
C ASP A 139 38.03 25.35 -20.79
N GLY A 140 38.92 25.60 -19.82
CA GLY A 140 40.00 26.60 -19.93
C GLY A 140 41.34 26.05 -20.45
N LEU A 141 41.39 24.75 -20.77
CA LEU A 141 42.58 24.04 -21.27
C LEU A 141 42.44 23.57 -22.73
N VAL A 142 41.38 24.02 -23.43
CA VAL A 142 41.13 23.84 -24.87
C VAL A 142 41.14 25.20 -25.56
#